data_AF-A0A935VDQ6-F1
#
_entry.id   AF-A0A935VDQ6-F1
#
_cell.length_a   1.000
_cell.length_b   1.000
_cell.length_c   1.000
_cell.angle_alpha   90.00
_cell.angle_beta   90.00
_cell.angle_gamma   90.00
#
_symmetry.space_group_name_H-M   'P 1'
#
loop_
_entity.id
_entity.type
_entity.pdbx_description
1 polymer ?
#
loop_
_entity_poly.entity_id
_entity_poly.type
_entity_poly.pdbx_seq_one_letter_code
_entity_poly.pdbx_strand_id
1 'polypeptide(L)'
;MRCNGFMTMQSLVFCYFFVKSIALLNIYFPNNTTKLYNLLGNTVFILILIFVVGMFVDPDTFYRLTHGGEEARLGGYIMNPNELGMLAGVGVACLIFDLYRKHHTVWTIVKLIIIFYALYATGSRSSLIGALLIIYFHISQSDKKQLKALIIAGMLIIAPVGIFG
;
A
#
# COMPACT_ATOMS: atom_id res chain seq x y z
N MET A 1 23.48 1.15 -12.99
CA MET A 1 23.00 0.84 -11.63
C MET A 1 24.16 0.28 -10.81
N ARG A 2 24.83 1.10 -10.00
CA ARG A 2 25.78 0.60 -8.99
C ARG A 2 24.96 0.09 -7.82
N CYS A 3 25.01 -1.21 -7.54
CA CYS A 3 24.51 -1.77 -6.29
C CYS A 3 25.32 -1.16 -5.15
N ASN A 4 24.80 -0.11 -4.51
CA ASN A 4 25.38 0.42 -3.28
C ASN A 4 25.00 -0.52 -2.13
N GLY A 5 25.61 -1.71 -2.07
CA GLY A 5 25.38 -2.68 -1.00
C GLY A 5 25.59 -2.09 0.39
N PHE A 6 26.44 -1.06 0.49
CA PHE A 6 26.62 -0.27 1.70
C PHE A 6 25.38 0.56 2.09
N MET A 7 24.71 1.22 1.13
CA MET A 7 23.45 1.95 1.40
C MET A 7 22.33 0.99 1.77
N THR A 8 22.24 -0.16 1.11
CA THR A 8 21.27 -1.20 1.46
C THR A 8 21.52 -1.74 2.88
N MET A 9 22.78 -1.96 3.24
CA MET A 9 23.17 -2.39 4.59
C MET A 9 22.84 -1.33 5.64
N GLN A 10 23.15 -0.07 5.39
CA GLN A 10 22.81 1.04 6.28
C GLN A 10 21.30 1.15 6.51
N SER A 11 20.51 1.12 5.43
CA SER A 11 19.04 1.17 5.51
C SER A 11 18.48 -0.05 6.24
N LEU A 12 19.05 -1.24 6.05
CA LEU A 12 18.63 -2.45 6.76
C LEU A 12 18.91 -2.36 8.27
N VAL A 13 20.10 -1.90 8.65
CA VAL A 13 20.47 -1.68 10.05
C VAL A 13 19.56 -0.64 10.70
N PHE A 14 19.30 0.47 10.00
CA PHE A 14 18.37 1.50 10.46
C PHE A 14 16.96 0.93 10.66
N CYS A 15 16.40 0.24 9.66
CA CYS A 15 15.08 -0.38 9.76
C CYS A 15 14.99 -1.37 10.93
N TYR A 16 16.03 -2.17 11.15
CA TYR A 16 16.10 -3.10 12.26
C TYR A 16 15.99 -2.39 13.62
N PHE A 17 16.81 -1.36 13.84
CA PHE A 17 16.79 -0.60 15.10
C PHE A 17 15.51 0.23 15.26
N PHE A 18 14.96 0.77 14.18
CA PHE A 18 13.70 1.51 14.19
C PHE A 18 12.53 0.62 14.64
N VAL A 19 12.40 -0.58 14.04
CA VAL A 19 11.37 -1.56 14.45
C VAL A 19 11.57 -2.01 15.89
N LYS A 20 12.81 -2.31 16.29
CA LYS A 20 13.14 -2.66 17.69
C LYS A 20 12.76 -1.56 18.68
N SER A 21 12.99 -0.29 18.34
CA SER A 21 12.66 0.85 19.20
C SER A 21 11.15 0.97 19.41
N ILE A 22 10.36 0.82 18.35
CA ILE A 22 8.88 0.83 18.46
C ILE A 22 8.37 -0.39 19.23
N ALA A 23 8.96 -1.57 19.02
CA ALA A 23 8.59 -2.77 19.77
C ALA A 23 8.89 -2.60 21.27
N LEU A 24 10.05 -2.03 21.60
CA LEU A 24 10.45 -1.76 22.98
C LEU A 24 9.53 -0.73 23.63
N LEU A 25 9.16 0.34 22.92
CA LEU A 25 8.18 1.32 23.37
C LEU A 25 6.82 0.68 23.69
N ASN A 26 6.39 -0.31 22.90
CA ASN A 26 5.16 -1.07 23.18
C ASN A 26 5.24 -1.97 24.42
N ILE A 27 6.43 -2.49 24.76
CA ILE A 27 6.64 -3.30 25.96
C ILE A 27 6.65 -2.43 27.22
N TYR A 28 7.37 -1.31 27.19
CA TYR A 28 7.52 -0.44 28.37
C TYR A 28 6.32 0.50 28.57
N PHE A 29 5.58 0.85 27.51
CA PHE A 29 4.37 1.67 27.58
C PHE A 29 3.17 0.93 26.95
N PRO A 30 2.59 -0.06 27.65
CA PRO A 30 1.52 -0.91 27.10
C PRO A 30 0.21 -0.16 26.82
N ASN A 31 -0.01 1.00 27.44
CA ASN A 31 -1.16 1.87 27.17
C ASN A 31 -0.98 2.77 25.94
N ASN A 32 0.16 2.71 25.24
CA ASN A 32 0.32 3.49 24.02
C ASN A 32 -0.60 2.95 22.91
N THR A 33 -1.13 3.87 22.10
CA THR A 33 -1.96 3.56 20.93
C THR A 33 -1.13 3.41 19.64
N THR A 34 0.15 3.75 19.69
CA THR A 34 1.06 3.85 18.53
C THR A 34 1.71 2.50 18.23
N LYS A 35 0.99 1.68 17.48
CA LYS A 35 1.55 0.45 16.92
C LYS A 35 2.25 0.70 15.59
N LEU A 36 3.22 -0.17 15.30
CA LEU A 36 4.03 -0.10 14.09
C LEU A 36 3.17 -0.08 12.81
N TYR A 37 2.15 -0.95 12.74
CA TYR A 37 1.28 -1.01 11.57
C TYR A 37 0.37 0.23 11.43
N ASN A 38 -0.13 0.81 12.53
CA ASN A 38 -0.85 2.09 12.48
C ASN A 38 0.04 3.21 11.95
N LEU A 39 1.27 3.30 12.47
CA LEU A 39 2.22 4.34 12.06
C LEU A 39 2.56 4.19 10.57
N LEU A 40 2.99 3.00 10.15
CA LEU A 40 3.36 2.75 8.76
C LEU A 40 2.17 2.92 7.81
N GLY A 41 1.00 2.39 8.15
CA GLY A 41 -0.21 2.52 7.33
C GLY A 41 -0.64 3.97 7.14
N ASN A 42 -0.60 4.79 8.20
CA ASN A 42 -0.94 6.21 8.10
C ASN A 42 0.12 7.01 7.34
N THR A 43 1.40 6.72 7.52
CA THR A 43 2.48 7.36 6.75
C THR A 43 2.36 7.06 5.27
N VAL A 44 2.16 5.78 4.90
CA VAL A 44 1.93 5.39 3.51
C VAL A 44 0.68 6.07 2.95
N PHE A 45 -0.41 6.11 3.71
CA PHE A 45 -1.62 6.81 3.29
C PHE A 45 -1.37 8.28 2.96
N ILE A 46 -0.65 9.02 3.81
CA ILE A 46 -0.33 10.44 3.57
C ILE A 46 0.53 10.58 2.31
N LEU A 47 1.54 9.72 2.13
CA LEU A 47 2.38 9.73 0.93
C LEU A 47 1.54 9.49 -0.32
N ILE A 48 0.70 8.45 -0.32
CA ILE A 48 -0.20 8.14 -1.44
C ILE A 48 -1.17 9.28 -1.70
N LEU A 49 -1.70 9.93 -0.65
CA LEU A 49 -2.59 11.07 -0.80
C LEU A 49 -1.89 12.25 -1.49
N ILE A 50 -0.61 12.50 -1.24
CA ILE A 50 0.17 13.50 -1.99
C ILE A 50 0.24 13.14 -3.48
N PHE A 51 0.44 11.87 -3.84
CA PHE A 51 0.43 11.45 -5.24
C PHE A 51 -0.96 11.55 -5.88
N VAL A 52 -2.02 11.20 -5.15
CA VAL A 52 -3.42 11.30 -5.62
C VAL A 52 -3.86 12.74 -5.76
N VAL A 53 -3.45 13.65 -4.88
CA VAL A 53 -3.75 15.08 -5.04
C VAL A 53 -2.86 15.67 -6.14
N GLY A 54 -1.58 15.28 -6.18
CA GLY A 54 -0.60 15.72 -7.16
C GLY A 54 -1.02 15.42 -8.59
N MET A 55 -1.62 14.27 -8.86
CA MET A 55 -2.14 13.97 -10.19
C MET A 55 -3.27 14.90 -10.67
N PHE A 56 -4.02 15.54 -9.77
CA PHE A 56 -5.05 16.52 -10.15
C PHE A 56 -4.50 17.94 -10.26
N VAL A 57 -3.45 18.27 -9.50
CA VAL A 57 -2.85 19.61 -9.47
C VAL A 57 -1.81 19.80 -10.57
N ASP A 58 -0.96 18.79 -10.78
CA ASP A 58 0.13 18.82 -11.76
C ASP A 58 0.30 17.42 -12.40
N PRO A 59 -0.58 17.05 -13.34
CA PRO A 59 -0.53 15.75 -13.98
C PRO A 59 0.79 15.52 -14.74
N ASP A 60 1.45 16.56 -15.25
CA ASP A 60 2.65 16.43 -16.07
C ASP A 60 3.86 15.90 -15.26
N THR A 61 3.93 16.24 -13.97
CA THR A 61 4.99 15.75 -13.08
C THR A 61 4.65 14.38 -12.48
N PHE A 62 3.39 14.14 -12.15
CA PHE A 62 2.94 12.94 -11.41
C PHE A 62 2.53 11.76 -12.31
N TYR A 63 2.22 12.01 -13.59
CA TYR A 63 2.01 10.97 -14.59
C TYR A 63 3.21 10.81 -15.51
N ARG A 64 3.47 9.55 -15.88
CA ARG A 64 4.35 9.22 -16.99
C ARG A 64 3.54 8.52 -18.06
N LEU A 65 3.57 9.08 -19.27
CA LEU A 65 3.01 8.44 -20.44
C LEU A 65 3.93 7.29 -20.86
N THR A 66 3.37 6.09 -20.87
CA THR A 66 4.00 4.86 -21.38
C THR A 66 3.22 4.38 -22.62
N HIS A 67 3.87 3.60 -23.49
CA HIS A 67 3.26 3.11 -24.75
C HIS A 67 2.75 4.23 -25.70
N GLY A 68 3.63 5.17 -26.08
CA GLY A 68 3.29 6.16 -27.12
C GLY A 68 2.20 7.18 -26.74
N GLY A 69 1.76 7.21 -25.48
CA GLY A 69 0.71 8.11 -25.00
C GLY A 69 -0.60 7.39 -24.62
N GLU A 70 -0.71 6.08 -24.81
CA GLU A 70 -1.95 5.34 -24.52
C GLU A 70 -2.16 5.03 -23.03
N GLU A 71 -1.09 4.94 -22.23
CA GLU A 71 -1.19 4.60 -20.81
C GLU A 71 -0.49 5.61 -19.89
N ALA A 72 -1.29 6.32 -19.10
CA ALA A 72 -0.79 7.21 -18.05
C ALA A 72 -0.63 6.45 -16.73
N ARG A 73 0.62 6.34 -16.24
CA ARG A 73 0.94 5.63 -14.98
C ARG A 73 1.33 6.60 -13.86
N LEU A 74 0.66 6.46 -12.72
CA LEU A 74 0.89 7.27 -11.53
C LEU A 74 2.25 6.95 -10.89
N GLY A 75 3.01 7.99 -10.57
CA GLY A 75 4.38 7.94 -10.05
C GLY A 75 5.29 8.87 -10.84
N GLY A 76 5.08 8.90 -12.16
CA GLY A 76 5.60 9.97 -13.01
C GLY A 76 7.13 10.02 -13.03
N TYR A 77 7.64 11.24 -12.93
CA TYR A 77 9.06 11.55 -12.82
C TYR A 77 9.56 11.53 -11.37
N ILE A 78 8.67 11.59 -10.39
CA ILE A 78 9.02 11.64 -8.95
C ILE A 78 9.40 10.25 -8.44
N MET A 79 8.58 9.24 -8.72
CA MET A 79 8.78 7.89 -8.23
C MET A 79 8.38 6.88 -9.29
N ASN A 80 9.15 5.81 -9.41
CA ASN A 80 8.83 4.74 -10.34
C ASN A 80 7.43 4.16 -10.01
N PRO A 81 6.48 4.09 -10.97
CA PRO A 81 5.13 3.59 -10.71
C PRO A 81 5.10 2.21 -10.05
N ASN A 82 6.08 1.34 -10.34
CA ASN A 82 6.19 0.04 -9.71
C ASN A 82 6.55 0.12 -8.22
N GLU A 83 7.47 1.00 -7.84
CA GLU A 83 7.88 1.20 -6.44
C GLU A 83 6.76 1.87 -5.63
N LEU A 84 6.05 2.81 -6.25
CA LEU A 84 4.85 3.43 -5.66
C LEU A 84 3.75 2.39 -5.43
N GLY A 85 3.54 1.48 -6.39
CA GLY A 85 2.62 0.36 -6.25
C GLY A 85 3.02 -0.56 -5.08
N MET A 86 4.31 -0.88 -4.93
CA MET A 86 4.80 -1.68 -3.82
C MET A 86 4.55 -0.99 -2.47
N LEU A 87 4.79 0.32 -2.40
CA LEU A 87 4.52 1.13 -1.20
C LEU A 87 3.02 1.11 -0.86
N ALA A 88 2.14 1.28 -1.85
CA ALA A 88 0.69 1.17 -1.67
C ALA A 88 0.28 -0.22 -1.13
N GLY A 89 0.89 -1.30 -1.62
CA GLY A 89 0.69 -2.66 -1.10
C GLY A 89 1.07 -2.82 0.38
N VAL A 90 2.17 -2.21 0.81
CA VAL A 90 2.57 -2.17 2.24
C VAL A 90 1.54 -1.38 3.07
N GLY A 91 1.03 -0.27 2.54
CA GLY A 91 -0.04 0.52 3.18
C GLY A 91 -1.32 -0.28 3.37
N VAL A 92 -1.74 -1.02 2.35
CA VAL A 92 -2.88 -1.96 2.42
C VAL A 92 -2.65 -3.00 3.51
N ALA A 93 -1.48 -3.65 3.52
CA ALA A 93 -1.15 -4.67 4.53
C ALA A 93 -1.26 -4.12 5.96
N CYS A 94 -0.75 -2.92 6.19
CA CYS A 94 -0.74 -2.28 7.50
C CYS A 94 -2.14 -1.85 7.96
N LEU A 95 -2.92 -1.22 7.09
CA LEU A 95 -4.27 -0.73 7.42
C LEU A 95 -5.30 -1.85 7.57
N ILE A 96 -5.11 -3.00 6.94
CA ILE A 96 -5.98 -4.17 7.16
C ILE A 96 -5.93 -4.64 8.63
N PHE A 97 -4.79 -4.51 9.32
CA PHE A 97 -4.73 -4.82 10.76
C PHE A 97 -5.55 -3.86 11.63
N ASP A 98 -5.72 -2.60 11.21
CA ASP A 98 -6.58 -1.63 11.90
C ASP A 98 -8.06 -1.99 11.80
N LEU A 99 -8.48 -2.56 10.66
CA LEU A 99 -9.82 -3.12 10.46
C LEU A 99 -10.12 -4.26 11.43
N TYR A 100 -9.16 -5.17 11.62
CA TYR A 100 -9.33 -6.32 12.53
C TYR A 100 -9.52 -5.89 13.98
N ARG A 101 -8.78 -4.87 14.41
CA ARG A 101 -8.87 -4.33 15.78
C ARG A 101 -10.09 -3.43 16.01
N LYS A 102 -10.97 -3.28 14.99
CA LYS A 102 -12.11 -2.34 14.97
C LYS A 102 -11.72 -0.91 15.35
N HIS A 103 -10.49 -0.52 15.04
CA HIS A 103 -9.99 0.80 15.35
C HIS A 103 -10.35 1.76 14.20
N HIS A 104 -11.32 2.65 14.43
CA HIS A 104 -11.84 3.61 13.45
C HIS A 104 -12.14 2.99 12.07
N THR A 105 -12.91 1.90 12.05
CA THR A 105 -13.19 1.06 10.87
C THR A 105 -13.59 1.84 9.62
N VAL A 106 -14.45 2.86 9.77
CA VAL A 106 -14.91 3.69 8.64
C VAL A 106 -13.76 4.48 8.02
N TRP A 107 -12.91 5.11 8.84
CA TRP A 107 -11.75 5.85 8.36
C TRP A 107 -10.71 4.95 7.70
N THR A 108 -10.52 3.74 8.24
CA THR A 108 -9.61 2.75 7.65
C THR A 108 -10.09 2.31 6.27
N ILE A 109 -11.40 2.13 6.08
CA ILE A 109 -11.99 1.80 4.76
C ILE A 109 -11.75 2.95 3.77
N VAL A 110 -11.98 4.20 4.16
CA VAL A 110 -11.73 5.37 3.29
C VAL A 110 -10.27 5.42 2.86
N LYS A 111 -9.33 5.23 3.79
CA LYS A 111 -7.90 5.19 3.48
C LYS A 111 -7.55 4.08 2.50
N LEU A 112 -8.10 2.89 2.70
CA LEU A 112 -7.87 1.76 1.81
C LEU A 112 -8.40 2.03 0.41
N ILE A 113 -9.58 2.61 0.25
CA ILE A 113 -10.14 2.94 -1.07
C ILE A 113 -9.19 3.88 -1.84
N ILE A 114 -8.68 4.92 -1.17
CA ILE A 114 -7.74 5.87 -1.78
C ILE A 114 -6.43 5.17 -2.19
N ILE A 115 -5.90 4.28 -1.32
CA ILE A 115 -4.68 3.53 -1.64
C ILE A 115 -4.91 2.54 -2.78
N PHE A 116 -6.06 1.86 -2.83
CA PHE A 116 -6.40 0.97 -3.94
C PHE A 116 -6.57 1.73 -5.26
N TYR A 117 -7.16 2.92 -5.22
CA TYR A 117 -7.26 3.78 -6.39
C TYR A 117 -5.87 4.17 -6.91
N ALA A 118 -4.98 4.63 -6.02
CA ALA A 118 -3.60 4.94 -6.39
C ALA A 118 -2.85 3.72 -6.93
N LEU A 119 -3.00 2.56 -6.29
CA LEU A 119 -2.40 1.30 -6.72
C LEU A 119 -2.84 0.92 -8.13
N TYR A 120 -4.13 1.05 -8.43
CA TYR A 120 -4.66 0.86 -9.78
C TYR A 120 -4.05 1.86 -10.77
N ALA A 121 -4.02 3.15 -10.42
CA ALA A 121 -3.45 4.20 -11.25
C ALA A 121 -1.94 4.04 -11.51
N THR A 122 -1.20 3.31 -10.67
CA THR A 122 0.23 3.01 -10.92
C THR A 122 0.46 2.03 -12.08
N GLY A 123 -0.56 1.25 -12.45
CA GLY A 123 -0.42 0.15 -13.42
C GLY A 123 0.58 -0.94 -13.00
N SER A 124 0.93 -1.05 -11.70
CA SER A 124 1.87 -2.06 -11.22
C SER A 124 1.19 -3.41 -11.02
N ARG A 125 1.28 -4.29 -12.04
CA ARG A 125 0.67 -5.64 -12.04
C ARG A 125 1.08 -6.49 -10.83
N SER A 126 2.37 -6.54 -10.50
CA SER A 126 2.88 -7.32 -9.36
C SER A 126 2.36 -6.82 -8.02
N SER A 127 2.28 -5.50 -7.84
CA SER A 127 1.80 -4.87 -6.61
C SER A 127 0.29 -5.04 -6.42
N LEU A 128 -0.47 -4.99 -7.52
CA LEU A 128 -1.90 -5.31 -7.53
C LEU A 128 -2.14 -6.76 -7.08
N ILE A 129 -1.43 -7.72 -7.68
CA ILE A 129 -1.53 -9.13 -7.28
C ILE A 129 -1.15 -9.31 -5.80
N GLY A 130 -0.06 -8.67 -5.35
CA GLY A 130 0.38 -8.71 -3.96
C GLY A 130 -0.68 -8.17 -2.99
N ALA A 131 -1.27 -7.02 -3.28
CA ALA A 131 -2.34 -6.45 -2.46
C ALA A 131 -3.58 -7.36 -2.40
N LEU A 132 -3.98 -7.94 -3.55
CA LEU A 132 -5.09 -8.89 -3.60
C LEU A 132 -4.79 -10.17 -2.81
N LEU A 133 -3.56 -10.70 -2.87
CA LEU A 133 -3.14 -11.85 -2.07
C LEU A 133 -3.15 -11.57 -0.57
N ILE A 134 -2.73 -10.37 -0.14
CA ILE A 134 -2.79 -9.96 1.26
C ILE A 134 -4.24 -9.92 1.75
N ILE A 135 -5.14 -9.34 0.95
CA ILE A 135 -6.56 -9.33 1.25
C ILE A 135 -7.10 -10.77 1.32
N TYR A 136 -6.79 -11.61 0.33
CA TYR A 136 -7.22 -13.00 0.26
C TYR A 136 -6.75 -13.81 1.48
N PHE A 137 -5.47 -13.71 1.84
CA PHE A 137 -4.89 -14.36 3.01
C PHE A 137 -5.53 -13.90 4.31
N HIS A 138 -5.88 -12.61 4.42
CA HIS A 138 -6.55 -12.11 5.61
C HIS A 138 -8.00 -12.59 5.72
N ILE A 139 -8.68 -12.72 4.58
CA ILE A 139 -10.07 -13.18 4.49
C ILE A 139 -10.18 -14.68 4.73
N SER A 140 -9.23 -15.49 4.26
CA SER A 140 -9.25 -16.93 4.50
C SER A 140 -9.33 -17.25 6.00
N GLN A 141 -8.73 -16.40 6.83
CA GLN A 141 -8.79 -16.44 8.30
C GLN A 141 -10.09 -15.90 8.92
N SER A 142 -11.00 -15.28 8.15
CA SER A 142 -12.27 -14.73 8.66
C SER A 142 -13.44 -15.72 8.48
N ASP A 143 -14.27 -15.92 9.52
CA ASP A 143 -15.41 -16.85 9.47
C ASP A 143 -16.62 -16.36 8.65
N LYS A 144 -16.65 -15.07 8.28
CA LYS A 144 -17.81 -14.46 7.59
C LYS A 144 -17.83 -14.78 6.10
N LYS A 145 -18.61 -15.80 5.71
CA LYS A 145 -18.80 -16.27 4.32
C LYS A 145 -19.25 -15.19 3.32
N GLN A 146 -20.00 -14.17 3.76
CA GLN A 146 -20.44 -13.07 2.89
C GLN A 146 -19.29 -12.14 2.47
N LEU A 147 -18.34 -11.88 3.38
CA LEU A 147 -17.17 -11.03 3.09
C LEU A 147 -16.21 -11.74 2.11
N LYS A 148 -16.10 -13.07 2.26
CA LYS A 148 -15.38 -13.97 1.34
C LYS A 148 -15.90 -13.82 -0.09
N ALA A 149 -17.22 -13.91 -0.29
CA ALA A 149 -17.82 -13.85 -1.62
C ALA A 149 -17.66 -12.49 -2.32
N LEU A 150 -17.88 -11.38 -1.60
CA LEU A 150 -17.82 -10.03 -2.17
C LEU A 150 -16.41 -9.67 -2.68
N ILE A 151 -15.37 -10.13 -1.98
CA ILE A 151 -14.00 -9.82 -2.33
C ILE A 151 -13.43 -10.82 -3.34
N ILE A 152 -13.86 -12.08 -3.32
CA ILE A 152 -13.56 -13.02 -4.43
C ILE A 152 -14.16 -12.49 -5.74
N ALA A 153 -15.38 -11.94 -5.71
CA ALA A 153 -15.97 -11.28 -6.87
C ALA A 153 -15.16 -10.05 -7.31
N GLY A 154 -14.70 -9.21 -6.38
CA GLY A 154 -13.79 -8.11 -6.66
C GLY A 154 -12.45 -8.56 -7.28
N MET A 155 -11.86 -9.64 -6.76
CA MET A 155 -10.65 -10.25 -7.31
C MET A 155 -10.87 -10.76 -8.74
N LEU A 156 -12.02 -11.38 -9.02
CA LEU A 156 -12.37 -11.88 -10.35
C LEU A 156 -12.57 -10.74 -11.37
N ILE A 157 -13.03 -9.57 -10.93
CA ILE A 157 -13.18 -8.37 -11.76
C ILE A 157 -11.83 -7.70 -12.02
N ILE A 158 -10.95 -7.64 -11.02
CA ILE A 158 -9.66 -6.93 -11.11
C ILE A 158 -8.57 -7.80 -11.76
N ALA A 159 -8.62 -9.13 -11.58
CA ALA A 159 -7.67 -10.08 -12.15
C ALA A 159 -7.50 -9.96 -13.68
N PRO A 160 -8.55 -9.87 -14.51
CA PRO A 160 -8.38 -9.70 -15.95
C PRO A 160 -7.73 -8.37 -16.29
N VAL A 161 -7.96 -7.30 -15.52
CA VAL A 161 -7.34 -5.99 -15.74
C VAL A 161 -5.85 -6.00 -15.38
N GLY A 162 -5.44 -6.76 -14.37
CA GLY A 162 -4.02 -6.91 -14.00
C GLY A 162 -3.23 -7.88 -14.89
N ILE A 163 -3.91 -8.78 -15.62
CA ILE A 163 -3.29 -9.81 -16.46
C ILE A 163 -3.31 -9.43 -17.95
N PHE A 164 -4.39 -8.80 -18.42
CA PHE A 164 -4.62 -8.48 -19.84
C PHE A 164 -4.61 -6.97 -20.16
N GLY A 165 -4.47 -6.10 -19.15
CA GLY A 165 -4.17 -4.66 -19.30
C GLY A 165 -2.66 -4.41 -19.32
#